data_AF-A0A820P7B1-F1
#
_entry.id   AF-A0A820P7B1-F1
#
_cell.length_a   1.000
_cell.length_b   1.000
_cell.length_c   1.000
_cell.angle_alpha   90.00
_cell.angle_beta   90.00
_cell.angle_gamma   90.00
#
_symmetry.space_group_name_H-M   'P 1'
#
loop_
_entity.id
_entity.type
_entity.pdbx_description
1 polymer ?
#
loop_
_entity_poly.entity_id
_entity_poly.type
_entity_poly.pdbx_seq_one_letter_code
_entity_poly.pdbx_strand_id
1 'polypeptide(L)'
;MSFEEESIKATEILTSADCDNETIHTLTFFQRIFKIPDYISSCAYCQALPNPHSTPKFCKNCYQVSYCDEQCLDFHKSDHRNMCEYRSKDNSENIG
;
A
#
# COMPACT_ATOMS: atom_id res chain seq x y z
N MET A 1 0.84 41.46 33.99
CA MET A 1 0.89 41.93 32.59
C MET A 1 2.15 41.37 31.97
N SER A 2 2.22 40.71 30.83
CA SER A 2 1.29 40.03 29.93
C SER A 2 2.24 39.40 28.91
N PHE A 3 2.42 38.08 28.87
CA PHE A 3 3.19 37.44 27.79
C PHE A 3 2.69 36.01 27.59
N GLU A 4 1.63 35.86 26.82
CA GLU A 4 1.37 34.64 26.07
C GLU A 4 0.91 35.09 24.68
N GLU A 5 1.87 35.33 23.79
CA GLU A 5 1.62 35.43 22.35
C GLU A 5 1.30 34.02 21.86
N GLU A 6 0.01 33.73 21.72
CA GLU A 6 -0.49 32.48 21.15
C GLU A 6 0.08 32.26 19.76
N SER A 7 0.87 31.20 19.62
CA SER A 7 1.47 30.76 18.36
C SER A 7 0.39 30.16 17.46
N ILE A 8 -0.31 31.01 16.71
CA ILE A 8 -1.20 30.58 15.63
C ILE A 8 -0.28 30.16 14.47
N LYS A 9 0.02 28.86 14.39
CA LYS A 9 0.64 28.29 13.19
C LYS A 9 -0.32 28.53 12.02
N ALA A 10 0.11 29.33 11.04
CA ALA A 10 -0.63 29.51 9.81
C ALA A 10 -0.76 28.16 9.10
N THR A 11 -1.98 27.61 9.06
CA THR A 11 -2.31 26.45 8.22
C THR A 11 -2.62 27.00 6.84
N GLU A 12 -1.76 26.72 5.88
CA GLU A 12 -2.00 27.04 4.47
C GLU A 12 -2.94 25.98 3.87
N ILE A 13 -4.06 26.43 3.31
CA ILE A 13 -5.02 25.57 2.62
C ILE A 13 -4.62 25.58 1.14
N LEU A 14 -4.04 24.48 0.67
CA LEU A 14 -3.75 24.29 -0.75
C LEU A 14 -5.07 24.25 -1.54
N THR A 15 -5.13 25.00 -2.63
CA THR A 15 -6.28 25.07 -3.53
C THR A 15 -6.07 24.14 -4.72
N SER A 16 -7.14 23.87 -5.47
CA SER A 16 -7.05 23.00 -6.65
C SER A 16 -6.09 23.51 -7.72
N ALA A 17 -5.83 24.83 -7.78
CA ALA A 17 -4.89 25.44 -8.72
C ALA A 17 -3.43 25.18 -8.35
N ASP A 18 -3.14 24.89 -7.08
CA ASP A 18 -1.79 24.55 -6.63
C ASP A 18 -1.41 23.12 -7.06
N CYS A 19 -2.38 22.30 -7.45
CA CYS A 19 -2.22 20.90 -7.83
C CYS A 19 -2.17 20.67 -9.35
N ASP A 20 -2.06 21.71 -10.19
CA ASP A 20 -2.21 21.62 -11.65
C ASP A 20 -1.21 20.68 -12.35
N ASN A 21 -0.11 20.31 -11.68
CA ASN A 21 0.89 19.32 -12.15
C ASN A 21 1.07 18.12 -11.20
N GLU A 22 0.22 18.00 -10.18
CA GLU A 22 0.31 16.94 -9.19
C GLU A 22 -0.77 15.88 -9.41
N THR A 23 -0.41 14.60 -9.26
CA THR A 23 -1.41 13.53 -9.31
C THR A 23 -2.00 13.35 -7.91
N ILE A 24 -3.25 13.76 -7.73
CA ILE A 24 -3.97 13.54 -6.47
C ILE A 24 -4.41 12.07 -6.41
N HIS A 25 -3.79 11.30 -5.50
CA HIS A 25 -4.17 9.92 -5.22
C HIS A 25 -5.16 9.86 -4.05
N THR A 26 -6.41 9.49 -4.33
CA THR A 26 -7.41 9.27 -3.28
C THR A 26 -7.26 7.87 -2.68
N LEU A 27 -6.67 7.80 -1.49
CA LEU A 27 -6.48 6.53 -0.77
C LEU A 27 -7.72 6.12 0.01
N THR A 28 -8.08 4.85 -0.09
CA THR A 28 -9.07 4.21 0.79
C THR A 28 -8.57 4.17 2.24
N PHE A 29 -9.49 4.06 3.20
CA PHE A 29 -9.16 3.92 4.62
C PHE A 29 -8.14 2.79 4.88
N PHE A 30 -8.31 1.66 4.19
CA PHE A 30 -7.39 0.53 4.30
C PHE A 30 -5.99 0.86 3.79
N GLN A 31 -5.85 1.55 2.66
CA GLN A 31 -4.54 1.97 2.15
C GLN A 31 -3.82 2.92 3.11
N ARG A 32 -4.57 3.84 3.75
CA ARG A 32 -4.02 4.77 4.74
C ARG A 32 -3.52 4.07 6.01
N ILE A 33 -4.27 3.09 6.52
CA ILE A 33 -3.89 2.37 7.74
C ILE A 33 -2.75 1.38 7.48
N PHE A 34 -2.78 0.66 6.38
CA PHE A 34 -1.82 -0.40 6.09
C PHE A 34 -0.57 0.08 5.36
N LYS A 35 -0.39 1.40 5.17
CA LYS A 35 0.71 2.00 4.41
C LYS A 35 0.93 1.28 3.06
N ILE A 36 -0.17 0.95 2.39
CA ILE A 36 -0.09 0.34 1.07
C ILE A 36 0.54 1.40 0.17
N PRO A 37 1.67 1.11 -0.49
CA PRO A 37 2.37 2.12 -1.28
C PRO A 37 1.42 2.75 -2.30
N ASP A 38 1.45 4.08 -2.39
CA ASP A 38 0.60 4.88 -3.28
C ASP A 38 0.77 4.50 -4.75
N TYR A 39 1.92 3.88 -5.07
CA TYR A 39 2.17 3.23 -6.34
C TYR A 39 2.02 1.72 -6.19
N ILE A 40 1.18 1.13 -7.03
CA ILE A 40 1.21 -0.31 -7.26
C ILE A 40 2.57 -0.59 -7.92
N SER A 41 3.47 -1.25 -7.20
CA SER A 41 4.73 -1.73 -7.77
C SER A 41 4.45 -2.76 -8.87
N SER A 42 5.42 -2.97 -9.76
CA SER A 42 5.39 -4.06 -10.74
C SER A 42 5.02 -5.37 -10.07
N CYS A 43 4.33 -6.25 -10.79
CA CYS A 43 3.93 -7.56 -10.27
C CYS A 43 5.12 -8.29 -9.63
N ALA A 44 5.00 -8.73 -8.38
CA ALA A 44 6.10 -9.37 -7.67
C ALA A 44 6.55 -10.70 -8.31
N TYR A 45 5.68 -11.35 -9.10
CA TYR A 45 6.00 -12.57 -9.83
C TYR A 45 6.62 -12.31 -11.21
N CYS A 46 5.84 -11.70 -12.11
CA CYS A 46 6.24 -11.54 -13.52
C CYS A 46 6.91 -10.21 -13.84
N GLN A 47 7.04 -9.31 -12.86
CA GLN A 47 7.63 -7.98 -12.99
C GLN A 47 6.92 -7.08 -14.02
N ALA A 48 5.75 -7.48 -14.52
CA ALA A 48 4.94 -6.66 -15.41
C ALA A 48 4.50 -5.38 -14.72
N LEU A 49 4.49 -4.29 -15.48
CA LEU A 49 3.98 -3.01 -15.02
C LEU A 49 2.47 -3.11 -14.72
N PRO A 50 1.99 -2.38 -13.70
CA PRO A 50 0.56 -2.34 -13.40
C PRO A 50 -0.22 -1.79 -14.59
N ASN A 51 -1.25 -2.52 -15.02
CA ASN A 51 -2.19 -2.02 -16.02
C ASN A 51 -3.21 -1.10 -15.32
N PRO A 52 -3.32 0.19 -15.71
CA PRO A 52 -4.20 1.16 -15.06
C PRO A 52 -5.69 0.78 -15.19
N HIS A 53 -6.06 -0.08 -16.14
CA HIS A 53 -7.42 -0.57 -16.32
C HIS A 53 -7.72 -1.86 -15.53
N SER A 54 -6.72 -2.44 -14.87
CA SER A 54 -6.87 -3.67 -14.09
C SER A 54 -6.73 -3.39 -12.60
N THR A 55 -7.54 -4.07 -11.78
CA THR A 55 -7.39 -4.01 -10.33
C THR A 55 -6.32 -5.04 -9.91
N PRO A 56 -5.15 -4.61 -9.41
CA PRO A 56 -4.12 -5.54 -8.99
C PRO A 56 -4.60 -6.38 -7.82
N LYS A 57 -4.02 -7.57 -7.68
CA LYS A 57 -4.21 -8.42 -6.51
C LYS A 57 -3.10 -8.16 -5.50
N PHE A 58 -3.43 -8.27 -4.22
CA PHE A 58 -2.45 -8.10 -3.14
C PHE A 58 -2.42 -9.34 -2.26
N CYS A 59 -1.29 -9.57 -1.61
CA CYS A 59 -1.24 -10.55 -0.52
C CYS A 59 -2.25 -10.16 0.57
N LYS A 60 -3.20 -11.04 0.88
CA LYS A 60 -4.24 -10.79 1.89
C LYS A 60 -3.72 -10.75 3.34
N ASN A 61 -2.47 -11.15 3.56
CA ASN A 61 -1.85 -11.13 4.89
C ASN A 61 -1.10 -9.82 5.13
N CYS A 62 -0.15 -9.48 4.25
CA CYS A 62 0.68 -8.30 4.45
C CYS A 62 0.24 -7.07 3.66
N TYR A 63 -0.52 -7.23 2.58
CA TYR A 63 -0.91 -6.15 1.65
C TYR A 63 0.25 -5.33 1.04
N GLN A 64 1.50 -5.78 1.20
CA GLN A 64 2.70 -5.05 0.75
C GLN A 64 3.17 -5.39 -0.65
N VAL A 65 2.79 -6.56 -1.17
CA VAL A 65 3.16 -7.02 -2.52
C VAL A 65 1.93 -7.07 -3.41
N SER A 66 2.09 -6.62 -4.65
CA SER A 66 1.06 -6.58 -5.68
C SER A 66 1.32 -7.63 -6.78
N TYR A 67 0.25 -8.05 -7.43
CA TYR A 67 0.24 -9.06 -8.47
C TYR A 67 -0.69 -8.64 -9.60
N CYS A 68 -0.33 -9.09 -10.80
CA CYS A 68 -1.08 -8.87 -12.02
C CYS A 68 -2.52 -9.42 -11.91
N ASP A 69 -2.63 -10.63 -11.39
CA ASP A 69 -3.86 -11.41 -11.22
C ASP A 69 -3.69 -12.43 -10.10
N GLU A 70 -4.68 -13.31 -9.95
CA GLU A 70 -4.65 -14.38 -8.95
C GLU A 70 -3.64 -15.49 -9.27
N GLN A 71 -3.31 -15.72 -10.55
CA GLN A 71 -2.31 -16.71 -10.95
C GLN A 71 -0.91 -16.26 -10.53
N CYS A 72 -0.55 -15.01 -10.81
CA CYS A 72 0.68 -14.37 -10.35
C CYS A 72 0.83 -14.47 -8.82
N LEU A 73 -0.27 -14.28 -8.08
CA LEU A 73 -0.28 -14.40 -6.63
C LEU A 73 -0.03 -15.83 -6.17
N ASP A 74 -0.73 -16.81 -6.76
CA ASP A 74 -0.62 -18.22 -6.36
C ASP A 74 0.76 -18.81 -6.68
N PHE A 75 1.35 -18.47 -7.83
CA PHE A 75 2.69 -18.94 -8.18
C PHE A 75 3.78 -18.40 -7.26
N HIS A 76 3.69 -17.12 -6.87
CA HIS A 76 4.67 -16.51 -5.98
C HIS A 76 4.36 -16.74 -4.49
N LYS A 77 3.24 -17.38 -4.16
CA LYS A 77 2.76 -17.55 -2.79
C LYS A 77 3.76 -18.29 -1.90
N SER A 78 4.39 -19.36 -2.40
CA SER A 78 5.39 -20.14 -1.67
C SER A 78 6.62 -19.30 -1.33
N ASP A 79 7.09 -18.53 -2.31
CA ASP A 79 8.35 -17.80 -2.23
C ASP A 79 8.16 -16.55 -1.35
N HIS A 80 7.04 -15.86 -1.54
CA HIS A 80 6.61 -14.75 -0.72
C HIS A 80 6.39 -15.15 0.74
N ARG A 81 5.90 -16.37 1.03
CA ARG A 81 5.52 -16.82 2.39
C ARG A 81 6.62 -16.54 3.42
N ASN A 82 7.88 -16.76 3.07
CA ASN A 82 9.00 -16.59 3.99
C ASN A 82 9.31 -15.13 4.32
N MET A 83 9.04 -14.23 3.35
CA MET A 83 9.26 -12.79 3.44
C MET A 83 7.99 -12.01 3.80
N CYS A 84 6.86 -12.70 3.92
CA CYS A 84 5.60 -12.09 4.31
C CYS A 84 5.70 -11.60 5.75
N GLU A 85 5.81 -10.28 5.93
CA GLU A 85 6.03 -9.62 7.22
C GLU A 85 4.91 -9.95 8.22
N TYR A 86 3.69 -10.17 7.72
CA TYR A 86 2.56 -10.67 8.48
C TYR A 86 2.50 -12.20 8.39
N ARG A 87 3.44 -12.89 9.06
CA ARG A 87 3.30 -14.33 9.29
C ARG A 87 2.09 -14.55 10.19
N SER A 88 0.97 -14.97 9.62
CA SER A 88 -0.07 -15.62 10.41
C SER A 88 0.60 -16.77 11.14
N LYS A 89 0.77 -16.64 12.45
CA LYS A 89 1.18 -17.73 13.34
C LYS A 89 0.02 -18.73 13.43
N ASP A 90 -0.24 -19.44 12.34
CA ASP A 90 -1.13 -20.59 12.35
C ASP A 90 -0.75 -21.46 11.16
N ASN A 91 0.21 -22.36 11.39
CA ASN A 91 0.07 -23.79 11.14
C ASN A 91 1.48 -24.42 11.15
N SER A 92 2.01 -24.64 12.35
CA SER A 92 3.10 -25.58 12.60
C SER A 92 2.54 -26.77 13.38
N GLU A 93 1.53 -27.44 12.84
CA GLU A 93 1.30 -28.83 13.19
C GLU A 93 1.07 -29.64 11.92
N ASN A 94 1.88 -30.69 11.81
CA ASN A 94 1.59 -31.94 11.11
C ASN A 94 2.03 -32.08 9.64
N ILE A 95 3.30 -32.46 9.44
CA ILE A 95 3.77 -33.52 8.52
C ILE A 95 5.05 -34.04 9.22
N GLY A 96 5.13 -35.27 9.75
CA GLY A 96 4.88 -36.55 9.10
C GLY A 96 6.22 -37.25 9.01
#